data_AF-A0A6A6GUU5-F1
#
_entry.id   AF-A0A6A6GUU5-F1
#
_cell.length_a   1.000
_cell.length_b   1.000
_cell.length_c   1.000
_cell.angle_alpha   90.00
_cell.angle_beta   90.00
_cell.angle_gamma   90.00
#
_symmetry.space_group_name_H-M   'P 1'
#
loop_
_entity.id
_entity.type
_entity.pdbx_description
1 polymer ?
#
loop_
_entity_poly.entity_id
_entity_poly.type
_entity_poly.pdbx_seq_one_letter_code
_entity_poly.pdbx_strand_id
1 'polypeptide(L)'
;MGPVRTSKRTRNLSTKVIENSQLSHDALDLLDLESEGAEGLRTQIFTLIHAQVHELRQKTRHWLQEQEEKWNQHCKKMLEEQEATLTGRFMGHIIQLKKDVEHLKTAQSQPLTTPPLTPPVSTEVSPQISYASIATATATPAVQSTSQSQPRPQPPRLDLDLSATSIEVYTPKNLQEIMNKLLEGDLNHIRCQGVALKNKERVGFFFRNQEQVQRVQAQQPWASMMEYDLAQARLITSEHFKVKITGIDKNLLGSPEQGQKINNAFIRQINQENGISIQIARLLNPHSARSDAQIVATCSSAEERNNLLTTGILPIGNGNIAYVQQFHESRVKACRHCGEFDHFIRNCANRQKCLQCTASHSALTGTCDAPPRCFNCLGNHHTTDRNCPVRLRRIQHE
;
A
#
# COMPACT_ATOMS: atom_id res chain seq x y z
N MET A 1 26.01 4.73 25.49
CA MET A 1 24.85 5.53 25.02
C MET A 1 23.59 4.84 25.50
N GLY A 2 22.91 5.42 26.50
CA GLY A 2 21.78 4.80 27.20
C GLY A 2 20.42 5.09 26.52
N PRO A 3 19.40 4.23 26.74
CA PRO A 3 18.10 4.37 26.09
C PRO A 3 17.23 5.45 26.75
N VAL A 4 16.61 6.26 25.91
CA VAL A 4 15.73 7.39 26.26
C VAL A 4 14.37 6.89 26.78
N ARG A 5 14.00 7.33 27.98
CA ARG A 5 12.72 7.08 28.66
C ARG A 5 11.61 7.98 28.09
N THR A 6 10.79 7.51 27.15
CA THR A 6 9.56 8.23 26.70
C THR A 6 8.24 7.55 27.10
N SER A 7 8.27 6.31 27.62
CA SER A 7 7.06 5.51 27.87
C SER A 7 6.20 5.92 29.09
N LYS A 8 6.66 6.81 29.99
CA LYS A 8 5.92 7.13 31.23
C LYS A 8 4.95 8.31 31.11
N ARG A 9 5.07 9.17 30.09
CA ARG A 9 4.31 10.43 30.04
C ARG A 9 2.91 10.29 29.42
N THR A 10 2.71 9.32 28.52
CA THR A 10 1.41 9.05 27.88
C THR A 10 0.41 8.37 28.81
N ARG A 11 0.87 7.56 29.79
CA ARG A 11 -0.02 6.93 30.79
C ARG A 11 -0.67 7.94 31.75
N ASN A 12 0.03 9.00 32.13
CA ASN A 12 -0.50 10.02 33.05
C ASN A 12 -1.56 10.94 32.43
N LEU A 13 -1.65 11.01 31.10
CA LEU A 13 -2.66 11.79 30.39
C LEU A 13 -3.97 11.01 30.23
N SER A 14 -3.89 9.69 30.00
CA SER A 14 -5.08 8.84 29.93
C SER A 14 -5.82 8.78 31.26
N THR A 15 -5.11 8.74 32.38
CA THR A 15 -5.73 8.72 33.72
C THR A 15 -6.41 10.04 34.08
N LYS A 16 -5.82 11.19 33.75
CA LYS A 16 -6.45 12.50 34.00
C LYS A 16 -7.68 12.79 33.14
N VAL A 17 -7.71 12.26 31.91
CA VAL A 17 -8.90 12.36 31.04
C VAL A 17 -10.02 11.45 31.55
N ILE A 18 -9.68 10.28 32.09
CA ILE A 18 -10.65 9.34 32.69
C ILE A 18 -11.22 9.91 34.00
N GLU A 19 -10.40 10.46 34.90
CA GLU A 19 -10.87 11.08 36.16
C GLU A 19 -11.81 12.27 35.91
N ASN A 20 -11.55 13.11 34.90
CA ASN A 20 -12.45 14.21 34.52
C ASN A 20 -13.75 13.72 33.85
N SER A 21 -13.75 12.54 33.23
CA SER A 21 -14.98 11.94 32.68
C SER A 21 -15.86 11.31 33.75
N GLN A 22 -15.27 10.82 34.85
CA GLN A 22 -16.02 10.29 36.00
C GLN A 22 -16.81 11.41 36.71
N LEU A 23 -16.19 12.57 36.93
CA LEU A 23 -16.84 13.76 37.49
C LEU A 23 -18.02 14.29 36.63
N SER A 24 -18.00 14.02 35.33
CA SER A 24 -19.08 14.36 34.41
C SER A 24 -20.30 13.44 34.53
N HIS A 25 -20.12 12.18 34.94
CA HIS A 25 -21.22 11.23 35.08
C HIS A 25 -21.97 11.44 36.41
N ASP A 26 -21.24 11.65 37.51
CA ASP A 26 -21.86 11.90 38.83
C ASP A 26 -22.64 13.23 38.89
N ALA A 27 -22.27 14.20 38.05
CA ALA A 27 -22.98 15.48 37.94
C ALA A 27 -24.28 15.40 37.11
N LEU A 28 -24.41 14.41 36.21
CA LEU A 28 -25.61 14.20 35.41
C LEU A 28 -26.73 13.53 36.23
N ASP A 29 -26.39 12.64 37.15
CA ASP A 29 -27.36 11.97 38.04
C ASP A 29 -28.02 12.94 39.04
N LEU A 30 -27.42 14.10 39.30
CA LEU A 30 -27.98 15.16 40.16
C LEU A 30 -29.00 16.07 39.46
N LEU A 31 -29.14 15.99 38.13
CA LEU A 31 -30.02 16.87 37.36
C LEU A 31 -31.45 16.32 37.15
N ASP A 32 -31.75 15.10 37.63
CA ASP A 32 -33.06 14.45 37.48
C ASP A 32 -34.10 14.80 38.58
N LEU A 33 -33.82 15.76 39.47
CA LEU A 33 -34.79 16.22 40.46
C LEU A 33 -35.70 17.32 39.88
N GLU A 34 -36.90 16.93 39.46
CA GLU A 34 -38.00 17.78 38.97
C GLU A 34 -38.64 18.56 40.12
N SER A 35 -38.05 19.70 40.52
CA SER A 35 -38.72 20.67 41.39
C SER A 35 -38.68 22.06 40.77
N GLU A 36 -39.80 22.78 40.82
CA GLU A 36 -40.00 24.10 40.18
C GLU A 36 -39.06 25.19 40.73
N GLY A 37 -38.35 24.94 41.83
CA GLY A 37 -37.29 25.82 42.36
C GLY A 37 -35.89 25.57 41.77
N ALA A 38 -35.69 24.52 40.96
CA ALA A 38 -34.38 24.07 40.51
C ALA A 38 -33.89 24.70 39.19
N GLU A 39 -34.74 25.38 38.43
CA GLU A 39 -34.36 25.95 37.11
C GLU A 39 -33.25 27.02 37.21
N GLY A 40 -33.30 27.86 38.25
CA GLY A 40 -32.27 28.88 38.48
C GLY A 40 -30.90 28.26 38.79
N LEU A 41 -30.87 27.20 39.59
CA LEU A 41 -29.66 26.45 39.92
C LEU A 41 -29.12 25.68 38.71
N ARG A 42 -29.98 25.05 37.92
CA ARG A 42 -29.57 24.38 36.67
C ARG A 42 -28.88 25.37 35.72
N THR A 43 -29.44 26.56 35.53
CA THR A 43 -28.87 27.59 34.67
C THR A 43 -27.50 28.07 35.17
N GLN A 44 -27.34 28.24 36.49
CA GLN A 44 -26.04 28.59 37.08
C GLN A 44 -25.00 27.47 36.94
N ILE A 45 -25.40 26.21 37.11
CA ILE A 45 -24.51 25.06 36.93
C ILE A 45 -24.09 24.94 35.46
N PHE A 46 -25.03 25.05 34.52
CA PHE A 46 -24.73 24.98 33.08
C PHE A 46 -23.78 26.10 32.64
N THR A 47 -23.96 27.33 33.13
CA THR A 47 -23.07 28.45 32.79
C THR A 47 -21.66 28.24 33.34
N LEU A 48 -21.53 27.71 34.57
CA LEU A 48 -20.23 27.36 35.16
C LEU A 48 -19.52 26.24 34.39
N ILE A 49 -20.23 25.16 34.06
CA ILE A 49 -19.69 24.04 33.26
C ILE A 49 -19.25 24.56 31.88
N HIS A 50 -20.08 25.37 31.22
CA HIS A 50 -19.75 25.91 29.91
C HIS A 50 -18.51 26.82 29.96
N ALA A 51 -18.36 27.63 31.00
CA ALA A 51 -17.16 28.45 31.21
C ALA A 51 -15.90 27.60 31.40
N GLN A 52 -15.96 26.54 32.23
CA GLN A 52 -14.83 25.63 32.43
C GLN A 52 -14.46 24.85 31.17
N VAL A 53 -15.46 24.34 30.43
CA VAL A 53 -15.23 23.66 29.15
C VAL A 53 -14.61 24.61 28.13
N HIS A 54 -15.05 25.88 28.09
CA HIS A 54 -14.48 26.89 27.22
C HIS A 54 -13.01 27.19 27.56
N GLU A 55 -12.68 27.33 28.85
CA GLU A 55 -11.30 27.54 29.31
C GLU A 55 -10.39 26.34 28.97
N LEU A 56 -10.87 25.11 29.19
CA LEU A 56 -10.15 23.89 28.82
C LEU A 56 -9.91 23.79 27.31
N ARG A 57 -10.90 24.17 26.49
CA ARG A 57 -10.75 24.25 25.03
C ARG A 57 -9.72 25.28 24.62
N GLN A 58 -9.68 26.46 25.26
CA GLN A 58 -8.66 27.48 25.00
C GLN A 58 -7.26 26.99 25.36
N LYS A 59 -7.08 26.39 26.55
CA LYS A 59 -5.80 25.81 26.99
C LYS A 59 -5.32 24.71 26.03
N THR A 60 -6.23 23.86 25.57
CA THR A 60 -5.91 22.79 24.62
C THR A 60 -5.47 23.34 23.26
N ARG A 61 -6.16 24.37 22.75
CA ARG A 61 -5.77 25.04 21.50
C ARG A 61 -4.39 25.69 21.59
N HIS A 62 -4.12 26.42 22.67
CA HIS A 62 -2.81 27.05 22.88
C HIS A 62 -1.70 26.00 22.96
N TRP A 63 -1.94 24.89 23.68
CA TRP A 63 -0.98 23.80 23.76
C TRP A 63 -0.71 23.16 22.39
N LEU A 64 -1.75 22.94 21.57
CA LEU A 64 -1.59 22.41 20.21
C LEU A 64 -0.78 23.36 19.32
N GLN A 65 -1.06 24.66 19.37
CA GLN A 65 -0.30 25.68 18.64
C GLN A 65 1.17 25.69 19.06
N GLU A 66 1.47 25.58 20.37
CA GLU A 66 2.83 25.49 20.87
C GLU A 66 3.56 24.22 20.39
N GLN A 67 2.86 23.08 20.33
CA GLN A 67 3.45 21.84 19.79
C GLN A 67 3.68 21.93 18.28
N GLU A 68 2.76 22.53 17.54
CA GLU A 68 2.88 22.76 16.10
C GLU A 68 4.07 23.68 15.79
N GLU A 69 4.21 24.78 16.54
CA GLU A 69 5.35 25.69 16.38
C GLU A 69 6.68 24.98 16.68
N LYS A 70 6.75 24.19 17.77
CA LYS A 70 7.94 23.39 18.10
C LYS A 70 8.27 22.38 17.02
N TRP A 71 7.26 21.72 16.46
CA TRP A 71 7.44 20.76 15.37
C TRP A 71 7.94 21.46 14.09
N ASN A 72 7.35 22.60 13.73
CA ASN A 72 7.77 23.38 12.58
C ASN A 72 9.21 23.90 12.71
N GLN A 73 9.60 24.39 13.90
CA GLN A 73 10.97 24.79 14.19
C GLN A 73 11.95 23.60 14.06
N HIS A 74 11.56 22.42 14.55
CA HIS A 74 12.36 21.20 14.43
C HIS A 74 12.54 20.77 12.96
N CYS A 75 11.45 20.75 12.18
CA CYS A 75 11.50 20.44 10.75
C CYS A 75 12.37 21.42 9.97
N LYS A 76 12.26 22.72 10.27
CA LYS A 76 13.10 23.76 9.64
C LYS A 76 14.59 23.52 9.90
N LYS A 77 14.96 23.27 11.17
CA LYS A 77 16.34 22.98 11.55
C LYS A 77 16.87 21.72 10.85
N MET A 78 16.07 20.67 10.78
CA MET A 78 16.43 19.43 10.08
C MET A 78 16.65 19.65 8.58
N LEU A 79 15.84 20.52 7.96
CA LEU A 79 16.00 20.87 6.54
C LEU A 79 17.30 21.64 6.29
N GLU A 80 17.61 22.64 7.14
CA GLU A 80 18.86 23.40 7.07
C GLU A 80 20.10 22.50 7.26
N GLU A 81 20.04 21.52 8.18
CA GLU A 81 21.11 20.53 8.38
C GLU A 81 21.30 19.61 7.15
N GLN A 82 20.21 19.19 6.50
CA GLN A 82 20.28 18.40 5.25
C GLN A 82 20.86 19.22 4.10
N GLU A 83 20.44 20.48 3.94
CA GLU A 83 20.95 21.37 2.91
C GLU A 83 22.45 21.66 3.08
N ALA A 84 22.90 21.92 4.32
CA ALA A 84 24.32 22.08 4.63
C ALA A 84 25.12 20.80 4.32
N THR A 85 24.56 19.63 4.64
CA THR A 85 25.20 18.33 4.37
C THR A 85 25.33 18.06 2.87
N LEU A 86 24.27 18.32 2.10
CA LEU A 86 24.27 18.15 0.65
C LEU A 86 25.24 19.12 -0.01
N THR A 87 25.21 20.40 0.37
CA THR A 87 26.14 21.42 -0.14
C THR A 87 27.59 21.05 0.15
N GLY A 88 27.87 20.54 1.35
CA GLY A 88 29.19 20.02 1.72
C GLY A 88 29.64 18.84 0.85
N ARG A 89 28.74 17.88 0.57
CA ARG A 89 29.04 16.74 -0.32
C ARG A 89 29.28 17.18 -1.76
N PHE A 90 28.44 18.08 -2.29
CA PHE A 90 28.61 18.62 -3.64
C PHE A 90 29.94 19.36 -3.80
N MET A 91 30.29 20.22 -2.83
CA MET A 91 31.59 20.90 -2.83
C MET A 91 32.75 19.92 -2.76
N GLY A 92 32.62 18.85 -1.97
CA GLY A 92 33.60 17.76 -1.93
C GLY A 92 33.80 17.09 -3.30
N HIS A 93 32.72 16.79 -4.02
CA HIS A 93 32.78 16.20 -5.37
C HIS A 93 33.41 17.17 -6.39
N ILE A 94 33.09 18.47 -6.32
CA ILE A 94 33.68 19.47 -7.20
C ILE A 94 35.19 19.55 -6.99
N ILE A 95 35.65 19.54 -5.74
CA ILE A 95 37.09 19.54 -5.42
C ILE A 95 37.76 18.27 -5.94
N GLN A 96 37.12 17.10 -5.80
CA GLN A 96 37.66 15.84 -6.31
C GLN A 96 37.77 15.84 -7.83
N LEU A 97 36.71 16.24 -8.53
CA LEU A 97 36.72 16.35 -10.00
C LEU A 97 37.82 17.31 -10.49
N LYS A 98 38.02 18.42 -9.78
CA LYS A 98 39.11 19.36 -10.10
C LYS A 98 40.48 18.71 -9.98
N LYS A 99 40.71 17.87 -8.95
CA LYS A 99 41.96 17.10 -8.81
C LYS A 99 42.13 16.09 -9.94
N ASP A 100 41.08 15.36 -10.29
CA ASP A 100 41.12 14.33 -11.34
C ASP A 100 41.44 14.95 -12.71
N VAL A 101 40.86 16.12 -13.01
CA VAL A 101 41.18 16.88 -14.23
C VAL A 101 42.65 17.30 -14.28
N GLU A 102 43.22 17.77 -13.18
CA GLU A 102 44.65 18.12 -13.11
C GLU A 102 45.57 16.89 -13.28
N HIS A 103 45.18 15.73 -12.71
CA HIS A 103 45.89 14.46 -12.94
C HIS A 103 45.88 14.06 -14.42
N LEU A 104 44.74 14.17 -15.10
CA LEU A 104 44.61 13.86 -16.53
C LEU A 104 45.45 14.79 -17.41
N LYS A 105 45.49 16.09 -17.12
CA LYS A 105 46.37 17.04 -17.83
C LYS A 105 47.85 16.68 -17.67
N THR A 106 48.24 16.24 -16.47
CA THR A 106 49.62 15.86 -16.18
C THR A 106 50.00 14.57 -16.92
N ALA A 107 49.07 13.62 -17.06
CA ALA A 107 49.27 12.38 -17.81
C ALA A 107 49.37 12.60 -19.34
N GLN A 108 48.64 13.56 -19.90
CA GLN A 108 48.73 13.92 -21.33
C GLN A 108 50.03 14.61 -21.73
N SER A 109 50.80 15.12 -20.76
CA SER A 109 52.06 15.82 -21.00
C SER A 109 53.28 14.88 -21.10
N GLN A 110 53.10 13.56 -21.01
CA GLN A 110 54.17 12.58 -21.19
C GLN A 110 54.36 12.24 -22.68
N PRO A 111 55.57 12.32 -23.24
CA PRO A 111 55.82 12.03 -24.65
C PRO A 111 55.62 10.54 -24.98
N LEU A 112 54.78 10.27 -26.00
CA LEU A 112 54.61 8.94 -26.59
C LEU A 112 55.97 8.40 -27.06
N THR A 113 56.46 7.37 -26.39
CA THR A 113 57.58 6.54 -26.87
C THR A 113 57.01 5.42 -27.72
N THR A 114 57.18 5.52 -29.04
CA THR A 114 56.81 4.49 -30.02
C THR A 114 57.84 3.34 -30.02
N PRO A 115 57.41 2.07 -29.96
CA PRO A 115 58.27 0.93 -30.32
C PRO A 115 58.11 0.55 -31.81
N PRO A 116 59.15 -0.06 -32.44
CA PRO A 116 59.21 -0.26 -33.89
C PRO A 116 58.54 -1.57 -34.38
N LEU A 117 58.06 -1.50 -35.62
CA LEU A 117 57.45 -2.56 -36.44
C LEU A 117 58.44 -3.61 -36.95
N THR A 118 58.01 -4.88 -37.00
CA THR A 118 58.40 -5.86 -38.04
C THR A 118 57.22 -6.81 -38.37
N PRO A 119 57.10 -7.34 -39.62
CA PRO A 119 55.93 -8.10 -40.12
C PRO A 119 56.16 -9.64 -40.18
N PRO A 120 55.12 -10.44 -40.50
CA PRO A 120 55.09 -11.08 -41.83
C PRO A 120 53.69 -11.28 -42.48
N VAL A 121 53.60 -10.95 -43.77
CA VAL A 121 53.20 -11.77 -44.94
C VAL A 121 52.28 -13.00 -44.71
N SER A 122 51.03 -12.98 -45.23
CA SER A 122 50.59 -13.64 -46.50
C SER A 122 49.09 -14.03 -46.52
N THR A 123 48.44 -13.78 -47.68
CA THR A 123 47.29 -14.50 -48.33
C THR A 123 45.98 -14.71 -47.56
N GLU A 124 44.77 -14.67 -48.12
CA GLU A 124 44.14 -14.25 -49.37
C GLU A 124 42.61 -14.43 -49.18
N VAL A 125 41.81 -13.92 -50.12
CA VAL A 125 40.38 -14.24 -50.39
C VAL A 125 39.30 -13.49 -49.59
N SER A 126 38.82 -12.43 -50.23
CA SER A 126 37.50 -11.81 -50.07
C SER A 126 36.40 -12.69 -50.70
N PRO A 127 35.13 -12.57 -50.28
CA PRO A 127 34.09 -12.47 -51.28
C PRO A 127 33.25 -11.21 -51.13
N GLN A 128 33.08 -10.60 -52.30
CA GLN A 128 32.26 -9.45 -52.64
C GLN A 128 30.79 -9.62 -52.21
N ILE A 129 30.27 -8.56 -51.62
CA ILE A 129 28.84 -8.32 -51.42
C ILE A 129 28.25 -7.94 -52.80
N SER A 130 27.40 -8.81 -53.35
CA SER A 130 26.67 -8.57 -54.61
C SER A 130 25.21 -8.22 -54.34
N TYR A 131 24.74 -7.14 -54.98
CA TYR A 131 23.49 -6.41 -54.76
C TYR A 131 22.30 -6.92 -55.60
N ALA A 132 22.26 -8.20 -55.97
CA ALA A 132 21.27 -8.74 -56.90
C ALA A 132 20.61 -10.04 -56.42
N SER A 133 19.71 -9.92 -55.43
CA SER A 133 18.68 -10.94 -55.18
C SER A 133 17.52 -10.34 -54.39
N ILE A 134 16.81 -9.40 -55.03
CA ILE A 134 15.48 -8.93 -54.65
C ILE A 134 14.50 -9.49 -55.70
N ALA A 135 13.45 -10.16 -55.22
CA ALA A 135 12.34 -10.83 -55.94
C ALA A 135 12.76 -12.13 -56.69
N THR A 136 12.19 -13.31 -56.46
CA THR A 136 10.76 -13.66 -56.59
C THR A 136 10.49 -15.08 -56.03
N ALA A 137 9.26 -15.32 -55.58
CA ALA A 137 8.56 -16.62 -55.39
C ALA A 137 8.91 -17.47 -54.15
N THR A 138 8.13 -17.35 -53.06
CA THR A 138 6.94 -18.18 -52.71
C THR A 138 7.20 -19.68 -52.50
N ALA A 139 7.35 -20.08 -51.24
CA ALA A 139 6.77 -21.32 -50.69
C ALA A 139 6.82 -21.28 -49.16
N THR A 140 5.65 -21.23 -48.54
CA THR A 140 5.37 -21.28 -47.11
C THR A 140 5.65 -22.68 -46.54
N PRO A 141 6.24 -22.79 -45.34
CA PRO A 141 5.81 -23.80 -44.37
C PRO A 141 5.09 -23.09 -43.23
N ALA A 142 3.91 -23.61 -42.89
CA ALA A 142 3.04 -23.12 -41.84
C ALA A 142 3.74 -23.15 -40.47
N VAL A 143 4.20 -21.99 -40.03
CA VAL A 143 4.51 -21.73 -38.62
C VAL A 143 3.18 -21.47 -37.93
N GLN A 144 2.83 -22.35 -36.98
CA GLN A 144 1.72 -22.14 -36.07
C GLN A 144 2.03 -20.91 -35.21
N SER A 145 1.52 -19.77 -35.66
CA SER A 145 1.50 -18.52 -34.90
C SER A 145 0.58 -18.69 -33.69
N THR A 146 1.15 -19.10 -32.56
CA THR A 146 0.61 -18.73 -31.25
C THR A 146 0.69 -17.21 -31.16
N SER A 147 -0.46 -16.56 -31.36
CA SER A 147 -0.68 -15.13 -31.19
C SER A 147 -0.40 -14.73 -29.74
N GLN A 148 0.86 -14.41 -29.44
CA GLN A 148 1.21 -13.64 -28.26
C GLN A 148 0.65 -12.22 -28.46
N SER A 149 -0.51 -11.97 -27.85
CA SER A 149 -1.06 -10.63 -27.73
C SER A 149 -0.05 -9.74 -27.00
N GLN A 150 0.57 -8.80 -27.70
CA GLN A 150 1.31 -7.73 -27.04
C GLN A 150 0.36 -7.02 -26.06
N PRO A 151 0.77 -6.76 -24.81
CA PRO A 151 -0.06 -6.05 -23.86
C PRO A 151 -0.32 -4.64 -24.40
N ARG A 152 -1.59 -4.39 -24.77
CA ARG A 152 -2.03 -3.08 -25.22
C ARG A 152 -1.67 -2.05 -24.14
N PRO A 153 -0.97 -0.96 -24.46
CA PRO A 153 -0.61 0.05 -23.47
C PRO A 153 -1.90 0.58 -22.83
N GLN A 154 -2.03 0.38 -21.52
CA GLN A 154 -3.21 0.80 -20.79
C GLN A 154 -3.16 2.33 -20.62
N PRO A 155 -4.29 3.02 -20.82
CA PRO A 155 -4.34 4.46 -20.62
C PRO A 155 -4.02 4.83 -19.15
N PRO A 156 -3.39 5.98 -18.90
CA PRO A 156 -3.06 6.46 -17.56
C PRO A 156 -4.33 6.55 -16.71
N ARG A 157 -4.37 5.77 -15.62
CA ARG A 157 -5.57 5.66 -14.79
C ARG A 157 -5.28 5.67 -13.29
N LEU A 158 -6.27 6.14 -12.55
CA LEU A 158 -6.32 6.20 -11.09
C LEU A 158 -7.53 5.41 -10.61
N ASP A 159 -7.31 4.33 -9.87
CA ASP A 159 -8.39 3.50 -9.33
C ASP A 159 -8.68 3.91 -7.86
N LEU A 160 -9.95 4.15 -7.52
CA LEU A 160 -10.42 4.44 -6.16
C LEU A 160 -11.40 3.35 -5.68
N ASP A 161 -11.25 2.94 -4.41
CA ASP A 161 -12.15 2.04 -3.69
C ASP A 161 -13.13 2.89 -2.88
N LEU A 162 -14.41 2.73 -3.20
CA LEU A 162 -15.52 3.43 -2.58
C LEU A 162 -16.33 2.50 -1.65
N SER A 163 -15.87 1.29 -1.32
CA SER A 163 -16.62 0.33 -0.47
C SER A 163 -16.98 0.84 0.95
N ALA A 164 -16.35 1.91 1.42
CA ALA A 164 -16.70 2.60 2.67
C ALA A 164 -17.81 3.64 2.50
N THR A 165 -18.20 3.91 1.26
CA THR A 165 -19.12 4.96 0.83
C THR A 165 -20.48 4.35 0.47
N SER A 166 -21.59 5.00 0.85
CA SER A 166 -22.95 4.55 0.48
C SER A 166 -23.29 4.95 -0.96
N ILE A 167 -22.88 4.14 -1.94
CA ILE A 167 -22.97 4.47 -3.38
C ILE A 167 -24.24 3.87 -3.97
N GLU A 168 -25.39 4.45 -3.69
CA GLU A 168 -26.63 4.04 -4.38
C GLU A 168 -26.97 4.92 -5.61
N VAL A 169 -26.26 6.05 -5.85
CA VAL A 169 -26.76 7.09 -6.78
C VAL A 169 -25.70 7.74 -7.72
N TYR A 170 -24.47 7.23 -7.82
CA TYR A 170 -23.45 7.90 -8.65
C TYR A 170 -23.39 7.38 -10.09
N THR A 171 -23.63 8.27 -11.06
CA THR A 171 -23.37 8.02 -12.49
C THR A 171 -21.91 8.36 -12.84
N PRO A 172 -21.30 7.75 -13.89
CA PRO A 172 -19.95 8.08 -14.34
C PRO A 172 -19.74 9.57 -14.61
N LYS A 173 -20.77 10.24 -15.14
CA LYS A 173 -20.77 11.67 -15.43
C LYS A 173 -20.69 12.51 -14.15
N ASN A 174 -21.50 12.18 -13.14
CA ASN A 174 -21.46 12.87 -11.85
C ASN A 174 -20.10 12.70 -11.16
N LEU A 175 -19.52 11.49 -11.21
CA LEU A 175 -18.18 11.24 -10.66
C LEU A 175 -17.08 12.01 -11.40
N GLN A 176 -17.19 12.14 -12.71
CA GLN A 176 -16.26 12.94 -13.50
C GLN A 176 -16.33 14.42 -13.13
N GLU A 177 -17.54 14.97 -12.97
CA GLU A 177 -17.76 16.37 -12.57
C GLU A 177 -17.22 16.63 -11.16
N ILE A 178 -17.48 15.73 -10.20
CA ILE A 178 -16.95 15.86 -8.84
C ILE A 178 -15.41 15.80 -8.85
N MET A 179 -14.81 14.85 -9.58
CA MET A 179 -13.36 14.78 -9.71
C MET A 179 -12.77 16.02 -10.38
N ASN A 180 -13.42 16.59 -11.39
CA ASN A 180 -12.92 17.82 -12.00
C ASN A 180 -13.01 19.02 -11.04
N LYS A 181 -14.10 19.16 -10.27
CA LYS A 181 -14.20 20.17 -9.21
C LYS A 181 -13.11 20.02 -8.14
N LEU A 182 -12.76 18.77 -7.79
CA LEU A 182 -11.67 18.47 -6.86
C LEU A 182 -10.30 18.91 -7.39
N LEU A 183 -10.12 18.89 -8.71
CA LEU A 183 -8.87 19.28 -9.36
C LEU A 183 -8.77 20.79 -9.60
N GLU A 184 -9.88 21.52 -9.58
CA GLU A 184 -9.96 22.98 -9.74
C GLU A 184 -9.46 23.81 -8.53
N GLY A 185 -8.97 23.15 -7.47
CA GLY A 185 -8.26 23.81 -6.37
C GLY A 185 -6.75 23.90 -6.62
N ASP A 186 -6.03 22.86 -6.21
CA ASP A 186 -4.55 22.82 -6.22
C ASP A 186 -3.97 22.29 -7.55
N LEU A 187 -4.81 21.73 -8.44
CA LEU A 187 -4.40 21.00 -9.64
C LEU A 187 -5.07 21.54 -10.92
N ASN A 188 -5.21 22.86 -11.03
CA ASN A 188 -6.02 23.57 -12.06
C ASN A 188 -5.69 23.23 -13.52
N HIS A 189 -4.54 22.60 -13.77
CA HIS A 189 -4.10 22.16 -15.10
C HIS A 189 -4.38 20.67 -15.39
N ILE A 190 -4.98 19.94 -14.45
CA ILE A 190 -5.29 18.52 -14.56
C ILE A 190 -6.80 18.36 -14.72
N ARG A 191 -7.22 17.62 -15.75
CA ARG A 191 -8.63 17.26 -15.96
C ARG A 191 -8.77 15.76 -16.11
N CYS A 192 -9.80 15.23 -15.46
CA CYS A 192 -10.26 13.86 -15.66
C CYS A 192 -10.93 13.74 -17.03
N GLN A 193 -10.37 12.88 -17.88
CA GLN A 193 -10.82 12.65 -19.26
C GLN A 193 -12.00 11.68 -19.33
N GLY A 194 -12.14 10.81 -18.33
CA GLY A 194 -13.26 9.88 -18.28
C GLY A 194 -13.26 9.05 -17.01
N VAL A 195 -14.37 8.39 -16.77
CA VAL A 195 -14.60 7.54 -15.60
C VAL A 195 -15.14 6.19 -16.04
N ALA A 196 -14.53 5.10 -15.56
CA ALA A 196 -15.07 3.76 -15.69
C ALA A 196 -15.49 3.22 -14.33
N LEU A 197 -16.76 2.86 -14.23
CA LEU A 197 -17.26 2.04 -13.12
C LEU A 197 -16.98 0.58 -13.46
N LYS A 198 -16.17 -0.10 -12.65
CA LYS A 198 -16.01 -1.56 -12.79
C LYS A 198 -17.15 -2.28 -12.06
N ASN A 199 -17.33 -1.92 -10.80
CA ASN A 199 -18.39 -2.42 -9.91
C ASN A 199 -18.99 -1.24 -9.13
N LYS A 200 -20.04 -1.47 -8.33
CA LYS A 200 -20.64 -0.43 -7.45
C LYS A 200 -19.63 0.22 -6.50
N GLU A 201 -18.53 -0.46 -6.18
CA GLU A 201 -17.53 -0.02 -5.19
C GLU A 201 -16.20 0.44 -5.80
N ARG A 202 -16.01 0.35 -7.13
CA ARG A 202 -14.71 0.63 -7.78
C ARG A 202 -14.85 1.56 -8.96
N VAL A 203 -14.07 2.63 -8.92
CA VAL A 203 -14.09 3.70 -9.92
C VAL A 203 -12.69 3.95 -10.44
N GLY A 204 -12.52 3.89 -11.76
CA GLY A 204 -11.29 4.26 -12.45
C GLY A 204 -11.43 5.62 -13.11
N PHE A 205 -10.57 6.57 -12.76
CA PHE A 205 -10.47 7.89 -13.39
C PHE A 205 -9.32 7.91 -14.39
N PHE A 206 -9.58 8.37 -15.62
CA PHE A 206 -8.58 8.41 -16.68
C PHE A 206 -8.02 9.82 -16.87
N PHE A 207 -6.72 9.89 -17.07
CA PHE A 207 -5.98 11.14 -17.23
C PHE A 207 -5.21 11.14 -18.54
N ARG A 208 -4.75 12.32 -18.96
CA ARG A 208 -4.07 12.49 -20.25
C ARG A 208 -2.68 11.84 -20.25
N ASN A 209 -1.97 11.89 -19.12
CA ASN A 209 -0.62 11.34 -18.99
C ASN A 209 -0.39 10.74 -17.59
N GLN A 210 0.67 9.94 -17.46
CA GLN A 210 1.02 9.27 -16.20
C GLN A 210 1.48 10.26 -15.12
N GLU A 211 2.07 11.38 -15.51
CA GLU A 211 2.51 12.43 -14.59
C GLU A 211 1.32 13.08 -13.84
N GLN A 212 0.20 13.30 -14.54
CA GLN A 212 -1.04 13.77 -13.91
C GLN A 212 -1.55 12.79 -12.88
N VAL A 213 -1.53 11.47 -13.18
CA VAL A 213 -1.92 10.44 -12.23
C VAL A 213 -1.06 10.51 -10.97
N GLN A 214 0.26 10.64 -11.11
CA GLN A 214 1.17 10.71 -9.95
C GLN A 214 0.94 11.96 -9.10
N ARG A 215 0.72 13.13 -9.71
CA ARG A 215 0.42 14.37 -8.99
C ARG A 215 -0.90 14.28 -8.22
N VAL A 216 -1.94 13.75 -8.86
CA VAL A 216 -3.26 13.52 -8.25
C VAL A 216 -3.16 12.48 -7.13
N GLN A 217 -2.36 11.42 -7.29
CA GLN A 217 -2.08 10.43 -6.24
C GLN A 217 -1.33 11.01 -5.04
N ALA A 218 -0.39 11.92 -5.28
CA ALA A 218 0.42 12.52 -4.22
C ALA A 218 -0.40 13.49 -3.36
N GLN A 219 -1.29 14.26 -3.99
CA GLN A 219 -2.09 15.26 -3.29
C GLN A 219 -3.41 14.73 -2.73
N GLN A 220 -3.94 13.64 -3.27
CA GLN A 220 -5.21 13.00 -2.84
C GLN A 220 -6.33 14.02 -2.57
N PRO A 221 -6.71 14.84 -3.57
CA PRO A 221 -7.63 15.97 -3.36
C PRO A 221 -8.99 15.56 -2.78
N TRP A 222 -9.44 14.31 -3.00
CA TRP A 222 -10.67 13.77 -2.41
C TRP A 222 -10.61 13.56 -0.89
N ALA A 223 -9.42 13.45 -0.28
CA ALA A 223 -9.26 13.19 1.15
C ALA A 223 -9.60 14.41 2.02
N SER A 224 -9.51 15.62 1.47
CA SER A 224 -9.71 16.88 2.19
C SER A 224 -11.17 17.35 2.23
N MET A 225 -12.08 16.69 1.52
CA MET A 225 -13.47 17.11 1.43
C MET A 225 -14.34 16.39 2.45
N MET A 226 -14.83 17.10 3.48
CA MET A 226 -15.84 16.59 4.41
C MET A 226 -17.25 16.53 3.82
N GLU A 227 -17.49 17.23 2.70
CA GLU A 227 -18.82 17.47 2.14
C GLU A 227 -19.28 16.39 1.14
N TYR A 228 -18.35 15.60 0.61
CA TYR A 228 -18.67 14.48 -0.27
C TYR A 228 -18.27 13.15 0.35
N ASP A 229 -19.11 12.17 0.10
CA ASP A 229 -18.95 10.73 0.36
C ASP A 229 -17.62 10.12 -0.16
N LEU A 230 -16.91 10.85 -1.03
CA LEU A 230 -15.56 10.54 -1.50
C LEU A 230 -14.45 10.76 -0.44
N ALA A 231 -14.74 11.40 0.70
CA ALA A 231 -13.79 11.55 1.81
C ALA A 231 -13.23 10.21 2.30
N GLN A 232 -14.08 9.18 2.23
CA GLN A 232 -13.76 7.82 2.64
C GLN A 232 -13.20 6.97 1.48
N ALA A 233 -13.11 7.53 0.27
CA ALA A 233 -12.54 6.88 -0.89
C ALA A 233 -11.06 6.59 -0.64
N ARG A 234 -10.67 5.33 -0.81
CA ARG A 234 -9.29 4.90 -0.65
C ARG A 234 -8.62 4.83 -2.01
N LEU A 235 -7.43 5.42 -2.09
CA LEU A 235 -6.56 5.26 -3.24
C LEU A 235 -6.21 3.78 -3.41
N ILE A 236 -6.54 3.19 -4.56
CA ILE A 236 -6.08 1.84 -4.90
C ILE A 236 -4.65 1.98 -5.46
N THR A 237 -3.72 2.37 -4.60
CA THR A 237 -2.29 2.23 -4.87
C THR A 237 -1.88 0.81 -4.51
N SER A 238 -1.34 0.08 -5.47
CA SER A 238 -0.56 -1.16 -5.25
C SER A 238 -1.29 -2.42 -4.73
N GLU A 239 -2.61 -2.45 -4.58
CA GLU A 239 -3.29 -3.69 -4.16
C GLU A 239 -3.20 -4.84 -5.19
N HIS A 240 -2.85 -4.54 -6.45
CA HIS A 240 -2.87 -5.52 -7.55
C HIS A 240 -1.51 -6.11 -7.95
N PHE A 241 -0.40 -5.56 -7.49
CA PHE A 241 0.94 -6.06 -7.84
C PHE A 241 1.54 -6.96 -6.76
N LYS A 242 0.66 -7.71 -6.10
CA LYS A 242 1.06 -8.64 -5.04
C LYS A 242 1.45 -9.98 -5.65
N VAL A 243 2.60 -10.48 -5.26
CA VAL A 243 3.03 -11.86 -5.51
C VAL A 243 3.24 -12.57 -4.18
N LYS A 244 2.93 -13.85 -4.16
CA LYS A 244 3.21 -14.75 -3.04
C LYS A 244 4.55 -15.41 -3.32
N ILE A 245 5.51 -15.24 -2.44
CA ILE A 245 6.81 -15.87 -2.55
C ILE A 245 6.91 -16.92 -1.44
N THR A 246 7.32 -18.14 -1.77
CA THR A 246 7.35 -19.30 -0.86
C THR A 246 8.70 -19.99 -0.92
N GLY A 247 9.06 -20.74 0.13
CA GLY A 247 10.34 -21.46 0.18
C GLY A 247 11.52 -20.58 0.62
N ILE A 248 11.26 -19.46 1.30
CA ILE A 248 12.32 -18.61 1.84
C ILE A 248 12.76 -19.18 3.20
N ASP A 249 14.07 -19.33 3.44
CA ASP A 249 14.55 -19.69 4.78
C ASP A 249 14.25 -18.56 5.77
N LYS A 250 13.58 -18.89 6.88
CA LYS A 250 13.28 -17.95 7.96
C LYS A 250 14.51 -17.28 8.55
N ASN A 251 15.66 -17.96 8.53
CA ASN A 251 16.92 -17.40 9.04
C ASN A 251 17.38 -16.18 8.22
N LEU A 252 17.04 -16.14 6.92
CA LEU A 252 17.40 -15.03 6.02
C LEU A 252 16.53 -13.79 6.20
N LEU A 253 15.35 -13.93 6.80
CA LEU A 253 14.38 -12.83 6.96
C LEU A 253 14.72 -11.88 8.12
N GLY A 254 15.66 -12.27 8.99
CA GLY A 254 15.97 -11.58 10.25
C GLY A 254 14.79 -11.62 11.24
N SER A 255 15.05 -11.31 12.51
CA SER A 255 13.98 -11.17 13.50
C SER A 255 13.11 -9.97 13.11
N PRO A 256 11.83 -10.15 12.71
CA PRO A 256 11.00 -9.03 12.31
C PRO A 256 10.71 -8.16 13.53
N GLU A 257 11.34 -6.99 13.61
CA GLU A 257 11.02 -5.98 14.61
C GLU A 257 9.58 -5.51 14.39
N GLN A 258 8.69 -5.94 15.27
CA GLN A 258 7.29 -5.51 15.35
C GLN A 258 6.42 -5.86 14.13
N GLY A 259 5.74 -7.01 14.21
CA GLY A 259 4.46 -7.22 13.53
C GLY A 259 4.53 -7.25 12.01
N GLN A 260 4.84 -8.43 11.46
CA GLN A 260 4.50 -8.86 10.09
C GLN A 260 5.22 -8.18 8.92
N LYS A 261 5.93 -7.05 9.10
CA LYS A 261 6.73 -6.42 8.04
C LYS A 261 8.14 -6.99 8.00
N ILE A 262 8.61 -7.29 6.80
CA ILE A 262 9.98 -7.80 6.57
C ILE A 262 10.96 -6.63 6.60
N ASN A 263 12.17 -6.89 7.10
CA ASN A 263 13.22 -5.89 7.20
C ASN A 263 13.54 -5.27 5.82
N ASN A 264 13.60 -3.94 5.76
CA ASN A 264 13.95 -3.19 4.55
C ASN A 264 15.32 -3.56 3.98
N ALA A 265 16.26 -4.03 4.81
CA ALA A 265 17.58 -4.50 4.35
C ALA A 265 17.45 -5.73 3.43
N PHE A 266 16.61 -6.70 3.80
CA PHE A 266 16.35 -7.90 3.00
C PHE A 266 15.65 -7.56 1.69
N ILE A 267 14.67 -6.64 1.73
CA ILE A 267 13.97 -6.17 0.53
C ILE A 267 14.96 -5.49 -0.44
N ARG A 268 15.86 -4.64 0.07
CA ARG A 268 16.90 -4.00 -0.74
C ARG A 268 17.85 -5.01 -1.37
N GLN A 269 18.23 -6.05 -0.64
CA GLN A 269 19.08 -7.11 -1.18
C GLN A 269 18.40 -7.84 -2.33
N ILE A 270 17.15 -8.30 -2.16
CA ILE A 270 16.40 -8.96 -3.25
C ILE A 270 16.27 -8.05 -4.47
N ASN A 271 15.95 -6.77 -4.24
CA ASN A 271 15.80 -5.78 -5.31
C ASN A 271 17.11 -5.59 -6.10
N GLN A 272 18.26 -5.54 -5.41
CA GLN A 272 19.58 -5.40 -6.02
C GLN A 272 20.00 -6.68 -6.77
N GLU A 273 19.79 -7.86 -6.18
CA GLU A 273 20.19 -9.15 -6.76
C GLU A 273 19.41 -9.48 -8.03
N ASN A 274 18.14 -9.05 -8.12
CA ASN A 274 17.24 -9.45 -9.20
C ASN A 274 16.84 -8.31 -10.14
N GLY A 275 17.25 -7.07 -9.86
CA GLY A 275 16.83 -5.90 -10.65
C GLY A 275 15.32 -5.62 -10.58
N ILE A 276 14.72 -5.80 -9.41
CA ILE A 276 13.26 -5.70 -9.19
C ILE A 276 12.97 -4.59 -8.18
N SER A 277 11.82 -3.92 -8.29
CA SER A 277 11.39 -2.90 -7.32
C SER A 277 10.27 -3.39 -6.41
N ILE A 278 10.57 -4.26 -5.44
CA ILE A 278 9.65 -4.59 -4.36
C ILE A 278 9.58 -3.41 -3.38
N GLN A 279 8.39 -2.87 -3.15
CA GLN A 279 8.18 -1.73 -2.26
C GLN A 279 8.01 -2.17 -0.80
N ILE A 280 7.19 -3.21 -0.59
CA ILE A 280 6.82 -3.69 0.74
C ILE A 280 6.71 -5.21 0.67
N ALA A 281 7.22 -5.90 1.69
CA ALA A 281 7.00 -7.32 1.86
C ALA A 281 6.48 -7.63 3.28
N ARG A 282 5.51 -8.54 3.37
CA ARG A 282 4.94 -9.02 4.63
C ARG A 282 5.06 -10.52 4.77
N LEU A 283 5.30 -11.00 5.99
CA LEU A 283 5.33 -12.43 6.30
C LEU A 283 3.90 -12.98 6.41
N LEU A 284 3.60 -14.06 5.69
CA LEU A 284 2.38 -14.86 5.83
C LEU A 284 2.59 -15.92 6.92
N ASN A 285 1.62 -16.02 7.83
CA ASN A 285 1.64 -16.98 8.94
C ASN A 285 2.92 -16.92 9.78
N PRO A 286 3.19 -15.79 10.47
CA PRO A 286 4.43 -15.59 11.24
C PRO A 286 4.69 -16.67 12.31
N HIS A 287 3.63 -17.30 12.82
CA HIS A 287 3.69 -18.33 13.84
C HIS A 287 3.77 -19.76 13.29
N SER A 288 4.03 -19.95 11.99
CA SER A 288 4.17 -21.30 11.45
C SER A 288 5.37 -22.01 12.11
N ALA A 289 5.24 -23.30 12.44
CA ALA A 289 6.36 -24.11 12.92
C ALA A 289 7.32 -24.55 11.78
N ARG A 290 6.97 -24.25 10.53
CA ARG A 290 7.77 -24.68 9.37
C ARG A 290 9.06 -23.87 9.26
N SER A 291 10.12 -24.47 8.72
CA SER A 291 11.38 -23.77 8.43
C SER A 291 11.27 -22.81 7.24
N ASP A 292 10.33 -23.09 6.33
CA ASP A 292 10.03 -22.23 5.18
C ASP A 292 9.07 -21.09 5.56
N ALA A 293 9.43 -19.89 5.15
CA ALA A 293 8.62 -18.70 5.20
C ALA A 293 7.87 -18.49 3.88
N GLN A 294 6.69 -17.90 4.02
CA GLN A 294 5.88 -17.45 2.90
C GLN A 294 5.69 -15.95 3.06
N ILE A 295 5.90 -15.17 2.00
CA ILE A 295 5.81 -13.72 2.05
C ILE A 295 4.88 -13.22 0.96
N VAL A 296 4.24 -12.08 1.19
CA VAL A 296 3.58 -11.31 0.12
C VAL A 296 4.43 -10.10 -0.16
N ALA A 297 4.95 -10.02 -1.38
CA ALA A 297 5.68 -8.87 -1.88
C ALA A 297 4.75 -8.03 -2.76
N THR A 298 4.79 -6.72 -2.57
CA THR A 298 4.10 -5.74 -3.41
C THR A 298 5.12 -5.12 -4.36
N CYS A 299 4.97 -5.35 -5.66
CA CYS A 299 5.80 -4.77 -6.70
C CYS A 299 5.37 -3.33 -7.02
N SER A 300 6.28 -2.55 -7.58
CA SER A 300 6.00 -1.17 -7.98
C SER A 300 5.15 -1.08 -9.26
N SER A 301 5.25 -2.09 -10.14
CA SER A 301 4.55 -2.11 -11.43
C SER A 301 3.91 -3.46 -11.78
N ALA A 302 2.95 -3.43 -12.72
CA ALA A 302 2.31 -4.62 -13.28
C ALA A 302 3.29 -5.49 -14.06
N GLU A 303 4.23 -4.85 -14.74
CA GLU A 303 5.26 -5.48 -15.55
C GLU A 303 6.20 -6.29 -14.68
N GLU A 304 6.71 -5.71 -13.59
CA GLU A 304 7.54 -6.42 -12.61
C GLU A 304 6.80 -7.62 -12.01
N ARG A 305 5.53 -7.46 -11.64
CA ARG A 305 4.70 -8.56 -11.16
C ARG A 305 4.60 -9.67 -12.20
N ASN A 306 4.28 -9.33 -13.45
CA ASN A 306 4.10 -10.32 -14.51
C ASN A 306 5.42 -11.02 -14.85
N ASN A 307 6.53 -10.29 -14.85
CA ASN A 307 7.86 -10.87 -15.05
C ASN A 307 8.17 -11.87 -13.93
N LEU A 308 7.95 -11.50 -12.67
CA LEU A 308 8.09 -12.39 -11.51
C LEU A 308 7.21 -13.65 -11.60
N LEU A 309 5.95 -13.50 -12.03
CA LEU A 309 5.04 -14.63 -12.20
C LEU A 309 5.41 -15.52 -13.39
N THR A 310 5.93 -14.92 -14.47
CA THR A 310 6.36 -15.65 -15.67
C THR A 310 7.63 -16.45 -15.41
N THR A 311 8.58 -15.84 -14.69
CA THR A 311 9.80 -16.53 -14.26
C THR A 311 9.48 -17.63 -13.25
N GLY A 312 8.54 -17.40 -12.33
CA GLY A 312 8.06 -18.38 -11.35
C GLY A 312 9.06 -18.73 -10.23
N ILE A 313 10.31 -18.33 -10.37
CA ILE A 313 11.39 -18.50 -9.40
C ILE A 313 12.06 -17.16 -9.11
N LEU A 314 12.54 -17.00 -7.87
CA LEU A 314 13.25 -15.83 -7.39
C LEU A 314 14.52 -16.29 -6.67
N PRO A 315 15.71 -16.05 -7.24
CA PRO A 315 16.98 -16.19 -6.54
C PRO A 315 17.02 -15.29 -5.31
N ILE A 316 17.39 -15.85 -4.16
CA ILE A 316 17.56 -15.11 -2.90
C ILE A 316 18.81 -15.62 -2.23
N GLY A 317 19.90 -14.85 -2.22
CA GLY A 317 21.09 -15.05 -1.37
C GLY A 317 21.74 -16.46 -1.36
N ASN A 318 23.05 -16.53 -1.63
CA ASN A 318 23.84 -17.77 -1.50
C ASN A 318 23.27 -19.00 -2.25
N GLY A 319 22.65 -18.79 -3.41
CA GLY A 319 22.17 -19.89 -4.27
C GLY A 319 20.82 -20.50 -3.88
N ASN A 320 20.09 -19.92 -2.92
CA ASN A 320 18.73 -20.38 -2.63
C ASN A 320 17.74 -19.85 -3.66
N ILE A 321 16.69 -20.64 -3.91
CA ILE A 321 15.61 -20.30 -4.85
C ILE A 321 14.31 -20.27 -4.07
N ALA A 322 13.56 -19.18 -4.23
CA ALA A 322 12.19 -19.07 -3.77
C ALA A 322 11.22 -19.19 -4.95
N TYR A 323 10.01 -19.66 -4.67
CA TYR A 323 8.97 -19.85 -5.68
C TYR A 323 7.96 -18.72 -5.64
N VAL A 324 7.67 -18.17 -6.81
CA VAL A 324 6.75 -17.05 -6.99
C VAL A 324 5.42 -17.58 -7.50
N GLN A 325 4.34 -17.16 -6.86
CA GLN A 325 2.97 -17.52 -7.17
C GLN A 325 2.09 -16.28 -7.18
N GLN A 326 0.97 -16.34 -7.89
CA GLN A 326 -0.04 -15.30 -7.85
C GLN A 326 -0.63 -15.20 -6.44
N PHE A 327 -0.53 -14.03 -5.82
CA PHE A 327 -1.17 -13.80 -4.53
C PHE A 327 -2.65 -13.49 -4.74
N HIS A 328 -3.49 -14.36 -4.18
CA HIS A 328 -4.93 -14.13 -4.11
C HIS A 328 -5.24 -13.58 -2.72
N GLU A 329 -5.51 -12.29 -2.64
CA GLU A 329 -5.98 -11.68 -1.40
C GLU A 329 -7.42 -12.14 -1.18
N SER A 330 -7.64 -13.21 -0.40
CA SER A 330 -8.99 -13.72 -0.20
C SER A 330 -9.84 -12.67 0.54
N ARG A 331 -10.58 -11.85 -0.22
CA ARG A 331 -11.57 -10.91 0.32
C ARG A 331 -12.85 -11.62 0.69
N VAL A 332 -13.10 -12.77 0.09
CA VAL A 332 -14.15 -13.72 0.50
C VAL A 332 -13.94 -14.12 1.96
N LYS A 333 -14.57 -13.41 2.89
CA LYS A 333 -14.66 -13.76 4.31
C LYS A 333 -16.10 -14.14 4.59
N ALA A 334 -16.29 -15.27 5.28
CA ALA A 334 -17.61 -15.59 5.81
C ALA A 334 -17.92 -14.61 6.94
N CYS A 335 -19.12 -14.04 6.92
CA CYS A 335 -19.67 -13.26 8.02
C CYS A 335 -19.70 -14.16 9.27
N ARG A 336 -19.10 -13.71 10.39
CA ARG A 336 -19.06 -14.53 11.61
C ARG A 336 -20.42 -14.64 12.32
N HIS A 337 -21.42 -13.90 11.86
CA HIS A 337 -22.77 -13.94 12.41
C HIS A 337 -23.64 -14.99 11.71
N CYS A 338 -23.72 -14.95 10.38
CA CYS A 338 -24.62 -15.82 9.60
C CYS A 338 -23.89 -16.87 8.75
N GLY A 339 -22.58 -16.76 8.56
CA GLY A 339 -21.76 -17.70 7.78
C GLY A 339 -21.73 -17.46 6.26
N GLU A 340 -22.54 -16.53 5.74
CA GLU A 340 -22.56 -16.16 4.32
C GLU A 340 -21.36 -15.30 3.92
N PHE A 341 -21.04 -15.31 2.63
CA PHE A 341 -20.00 -14.46 2.05
C PHE A 341 -20.57 -13.07 1.68
N ASP A 342 -19.69 -12.14 1.30
CA ASP A 342 -20.00 -10.81 0.73
C ASP A 342 -20.56 -9.74 1.68
N HIS A 343 -20.51 -9.93 2.99
CA HIS A 343 -20.81 -8.85 3.93
C HIS A 343 -20.07 -8.97 5.27
N PHE A 344 -19.94 -7.83 5.96
CA PHE A 344 -19.39 -7.75 7.31
C PHE A 344 -20.49 -7.94 8.36
N ILE A 345 -20.11 -8.35 9.57
CA ILE A 345 -21.03 -8.57 10.70
C ILE A 345 -21.91 -7.33 10.96
N ARG A 346 -21.33 -6.12 10.87
CA ARG A 346 -22.04 -4.84 11.06
C ARG A 346 -23.18 -4.60 10.06
N ASN A 347 -23.14 -5.25 8.89
CA ASN A 347 -24.13 -5.11 7.83
C ASN A 347 -24.97 -6.40 7.66
N CYS A 348 -24.92 -7.31 8.63
CA CYS A 348 -25.61 -8.60 8.56
C CYS A 348 -27.07 -8.44 9.00
N ALA A 349 -28.01 -8.54 8.06
CA ALA A 349 -29.44 -8.62 8.35
C ALA A 349 -29.91 -10.05 8.71
N ASN A 350 -29.06 -11.06 8.48
CA ASN A 350 -29.39 -12.46 8.66
C ASN A 350 -29.36 -12.91 10.13
N ARG A 351 -30.18 -13.91 10.46
CA ARG A 351 -30.17 -14.56 11.79
C ARG A 351 -28.83 -15.22 12.09
N GLN A 352 -28.47 -15.24 13.38
CA GLN A 352 -27.24 -15.87 13.84
C GLN A 352 -27.26 -17.39 13.57
N LYS A 353 -26.15 -17.92 13.06
CA LYS A 353 -25.95 -19.35 12.81
C LYS A 353 -24.62 -19.81 13.36
N CYS A 354 -24.56 -21.06 13.80
CA CYS A 354 -23.32 -21.69 14.22
C CYS A 354 -22.43 -21.96 13.01
N LEU A 355 -21.18 -21.49 13.04
CA LEU A 355 -20.22 -21.71 11.95
C LEU A 355 -19.73 -23.17 11.88
N GLN A 356 -19.97 -23.95 12.94
CA GLN A 356 -19.72 -25.39 13.00
C GLN A 356 -20.77 -26.16 12.21
N CYS A 357 -22.03 -26.06 12.60
CA CYS A 357 -23.09 -26.99 12.19
C CYS A 357 -24.28 -26.31 11.51
N THR A 358 -24.24 -24.99 11.30
CA THR A 358 -25.25 -24.16 10.64
C THR A 358 -26.58 -23.98 11.40
N ALA A 359 -26.74 -24.61 12.56
CA ALA A 359 -27.93 -24.48 13.40
C ALA A 359 -28.05 -23.08 14.05
N SER A 360 -29.26 -22.71 14.42
CA SER A 360 -29.58 -21.42 15.06
C SER A 360 -29.26 -21.43 16.56
N HIS A 361 -27.97 -21.43 16.89
CA HIS A 361 -27.47 -21.15 18.23
C HIS A 361 -26.23 -20.26 18.18
N SER A 362 -25.95 -19.56 19.27
CA SER A 362 -24.78 -18.70 19.39
C SER A 362 -23.52 -19.56 19.56
N ALA A 363 -22.53 -19.36 18.68
CA ALA A 363 -21.21 -19.99 18.81
C ALA A 363 -20.36 -19.37 19.96
N LEU A 364 -20.91 -18.39 20.69
CA LEU A 364 -20.21 -17.67 21.77
C LEU A 364 -20.21 -18.42 23.10
N THR A 365 -21.07 -19.42 23.29
CA THR A 365 -21.32 -20.02 24.62
C THR A 365 -20.70 -21.40 24.85
N GLY A 366 -20.00 -21.99 23.89
CA GLY A 366 -19.34 -23.27 24.13
C GLY A 366 -19.18 -24.11 22.87
N THR A 367 -18.25 -25.05 22.93
CA THR A 367 -17.92 -26.00 21.86
C THR A 367 -19.19 -26.65 21.30
N CYS A 368 -19.40 -26.51 20.00
CA CYS A 368 -20.48 -27.18 19.32
C CYS A 368 -20.03 -28.60 18.96
N ASP A 369 -20.61 -29.60 19.63
CA ASP A 369 -20.27 -31.02 19.43
C ASP A 369 -20.93 -31.64 18.19
N ALA A 370 -21.77 -30.87 17.49
CA ALA A 370 -22.38 -31.32 16.25
C ALA A 370 -21.33 -31.47 15.13
N PRO A 371 -21.51 -32.46 14.23
CA PRO A 371 -20.60 -32.68 13.12
C PRO A 371 -20.50 -31.41 12.26
N PRO A 372 -19.28 -31.07 11.79
CA PRO A 372 -19.08 -29.85 11.03
C PRO A 372 -19.82 -29.93 9.70
N ARG A 373 -20.57 -28.88 9.40
CA ARG A 373 -21.31 -28.72 8.15
C ARG A 373 -21.14 -27.29 7.65
N CYS A 374 -20.71 -27.15 6.41
CA CYS A 374 -20.49 -25.84 5.83
C CYS A 374 -21.81 -25.24 5.36
N PHE A 375 -22.11 -24.00 5.75
CA PHE A 375 -23.31 -23.31 5.26
C PHE A 375 -23.31 -23.13 3.73
N ASN A 376 -22.14 -22.85 3.14
CA ASN A 376 -22.04 -22.42 1.74
C ASN A 376 -21.96 -23.59 0.74
N CYS A 377 -21.32 -24.69 1.09
CA CYS A 377 -21.17 -25.86 0.20
C CYS A 377 -21.87 -27.13 0.73
N LEU A 378 -22.41 -27.09 1.94
CA LEU A 378 -23.03 -28.24 2.63
C LEU A 378 -22.10 -29.43 2.90
N GLY A 379 -20.78 -29.26 2.71
CA GLY A 379 -19.76 -30.29 2.97
C GLY A 379 -19.41 -30.46 4.44
N ASN A 380 -18.68 -31.54 4.74
CA ASN A 380 -18.29 -31.95 6.10
C ASN A 380 -17.07 -31.17 6.63
N HIS A 381 -17.20 -29.85 6.72
CA HIS A 381 -16.20 -28.95 7.28
C HIS A 381 -16.86 -27.68 7.81
N HIS A 382 -16.14 -26.89 8.60
CA HIS A 382 -16.67 -25.63 9.15
C HIS A 382 -16.92 -24.59 8.04
N THR A 383 -17.85 -23.67 8.28
CA THR A 383 -18.19 -22.62 7.31
C THR A 383 -17.03 -21.67 7.00
N THR A 384 -16.09 -21.53 7.93
CA THR A 384 -14.88 -20.69 7.81
C THR A 384 -13.69 -21.42 7.19
N ASP A 385 -13.83 -22.69 6.79
CA ASP A 385 -12.73 -23.45 6.19
C ASP A 385 -12.21 -22.78 4.90
N ARG A 386 -10.89 -22.68 4.80
CA ARG A 386 -10.18 -22.11 3.66
C ARG A 386 -10.26 -23.00 2.42
N ASN A 387 -10.46 -24.31 2.62
CA ASN A 387 -10.53 -25.29 1.54
C ASN A 387 -11.95 -25.52 1.01
N CYS A 388 -12.93 -24.74 1.46
CA CYS A 388 -14.29 -24.82 0.96
C CYS A 388 -14.33 -24.60 -0.57
N PRO A 389 -14.92 -25.51 -1.37
CA PRO A 389 -14.92 -25.40 -2.83
C PRO A 389 -15.69 -24.16 -3.33
N VAL A 390 -16.72 -23.73 -2.60
CA VAL A 390 -17.46 -22.49 -2.92
C VAL A 390 -16.62 -21.25 -2.63
N ARG A 391 -15.85 -21.26 -1.53
CA ARG A 391 -14.90 -20.19 -1.21
C ARG A 391 -13.81 -20.09 -2.27
N LEU A 392 -13.24 -21.21 -2.69
CA LEU A 392 -12.20 -21.26 -3.72
C LEU A 392 -12.70 -20.76 -5.08
N ARG A 393 -13.90 -21.18 -5.50
CA ARG A 393 -14.52 -20.67 -6.74
C ARG A 393 -14.74 -19.16 -6.68
N ARG A 394 -15.22 -18.62 -5.56
CA ARG A 394 -15.41 -17.17 -5.40
C ARG A 394 -14.09 -16.40 -5.46
N ILE A 395 -13.01 -16.94 -4.89
CA ILE A 395 -11.66 -16.35 -4.99
C ILE A 395 -11.14 -16.32 -6.44
N GLN A 396 -11.53 -17.28 -7.29
CA GLN A 396 -11.11 -17.35 -8.69
C GLN A 396 -11.89 -16.40 -9.62
N HIS A 397 -13.07 -15.93 -9.20
CA HIS A 397 -13.94 -15.05 -9.98
C HIS A 397 -13.95 -13.59 -9.48
N GLU A 398 -13.18 -13.26 -8.43
CA GLU A 398 -12.82 -11.89 -8.01
C GLU A 398 -11.58 -11.39 -8.76
#